data_AF-A0A2W4XEF2-F1
#
_entry.id   AF-A0A2W4XEF2-F1
#
_cell.length_a   1.000
_cell.length_b   1.000
_cell.length_c   1.000
_cell.angle_alpha   90.00
_cell.angle_beta   90.00
_cell.angle_gamma   90.00
#
_symmetry.space_group_name_H-M   'P 1'
#
loop_
_entity.id
_entity.type
_entity.pdbx_description
1 polymer ?
#
loop_
_entity_poly.entity_id
_entity_poly.type
_entity_poly.pdbx_seq_one_letter_code
_entity_poly.pdbx_strand_id
1 'polypeptide(L)'
;MDGGQAKTSSGSGRPAAKPPQGMNAAALDKRLHLKRRAREDAARNLPRQDDENLSAAELAVVETVGAERARVDEQRLDARADAERRLRALAPSPQDFSGPALDARLALKQTAGRIAHDWAEAVARAAQGRADLDAFKRANELRRAAVYPRSTLLQAGLLFCAAVFEALFSAALFAEDDARGLLGGAITAVGLSGANVTLGYLAGFLGLRYLQHRKLHIKAAGAAAFGAMTLLALMLNLFAANWRDQLAAVAGRQLDMGSDASFHLWSLLQLDSPQSIILLMLGAGVWVFAALKGYSGFDDPYPDYGK
;
A
#
# COMPACT_ATOMS: atom_id res chain seq x y z
N MET A 1 17.23 21.00 -44.58
CA MET A 1 17.79 21.82 -43.50
C MET A 1 18.79 20.92 -42.78
N ASP A 2 20.10 21.09 -42.84
CA ASP A 2 20.91 22.25 -43.16
C ASP A 2 22.22 21.77 -43.83
N GLY A 3 22.64 22.44 -44.90
CA GLY A 3 23.76 22.04 -45.73
C GLY A 3 25.08 22.52 -45.15
N GLY A 4 25.79 21.66 -44.42
CA GLY A 4 27.15 21.92 -43.95
C GLY A 4 28.19 21.64 -45.03
N GLN A 5 28.37 22.56 -45.98
CA GLN A 5 29.51 22.55 -46.89
C GLN A 5 30.80 22.76 -46.10
N ALA A 6 31.56 21.69 -45.87
CA ALA A 6 32.95 21.79 -45.45
C ALA A 6 33.77 22.39 -46.61
N LYS A 7 34.03 23.69 -46.53
CA LYS A 7 34.99 24.38 -47.41
C LYS A 7 36.34 23.66 -47.34
N THR A 8 36.66 22.91 -48.39
CA THR A 8 38.03 22.50 -48.69
C THR A 8 38.83 23.76 -48.97
N SER A 9 39.64 24.19 -48.00
CA SER A 9 40.59 25.29 -48.16
C SER A 9 41.65 24.88 -49.17
N SER A 10 41.41 25.18 -50.45
CA SER A 10 42.42 25.18 -51.49
C SER A 10 43.41 26.32 -51.24
N GLY A 11 44.71 26.03 -51.32
CA GLY A 11 45.72 27.05 -51.63
C GLY A 11 46.25 27.88 -50.47
N SER A 12 46.89 27.25 -49.50
CA SER A 12 47.99 27.87 -48.76
C SER A 12 49.18 26.93 -48.91
N GLY A 13 50.14 27.30 -49.76
CA GLY A 13 51.42 26.61 -49.82
C GLY A 13 52.00 26.61 -48.41
N ARG A 14 52.06 25.43 -47.78
CA ARG A 14 52.74 25.27 -46.50
C ARG A 14 54.12 25.91 -46.66
N PRO A 15 54.50 26.94 -45.86
CA PRO A 15 55.84 27.47 -45.92
C PRO A 15 56.79 26.28 -45.75
N ALA A 16 57.76 26.15 -46.66
CA ALA A 16 58.75 25.09 -46.60
C ALA A 16 59.28 25.04 -45.17
N ALA A 17 59.07 23.91 -44.49
CA ALA A 17 59.47 23.76 -43.10
C ALA A 17 60.96 24.11 -43.02
N LYS A 18 61.31 25.08 -42.17
CA LYS A 18 62.70 25.48 -42.00
C LYS A 18 63.50 24.21 -41.67
N PRO A 19 64.64 23.97 -42.34
CA PRO A 19 65.46 22.81 -42.02
C PRO A 19 65.82 22.84 -40.54
N PRO A 20 65.91 21.67 -39.89
CA PRO A 20 66.22 21.58 -38.47
C PRO A 20 67.49 22.38 -38.14
N GLN A 21 67.54 22.95 -36.94
CA GLN A 21 68.65 23.79 -36.50
C GLN A 21 69.98 23.01 -36.66
N GLY A 22 70.93 23.58 -37.42
CA GLY A 22 72.21 22.92 -37.74
C GLY A 22 72.26 22.16 -39.07
N MET A 23 71.16 22.11 -39.84
CA MET A 23 71.08 21.51 -41.18
C MET A 23 70.91 22.57 -42.29
N ASN A 24 71.66 23.67 -42.20
CA ASN A 24 71.80 24.61 -43.31
C ASN A 24 73.14 24.42 -44.02
N ALA A 25 73.28 24.91 -45.24
CA ALA A 25 74.49 24.73 -46.05
C ALA A 25 75.76 25.20 -45.34
N ALA A 26 75.69 26.30 -44.57
CA ALA A 26 76.81 26.82 -43.79
C ALA A 26 77.21 25.91 -42.61
N ALA A 27 76.25 25.28 -41.95
CA ALA A 27 76.49 24.35 -40.85
C ALA A 27 77.04 23.01 -41.34
N LEU A 28 76.54 22.51 -42.49
CA LEU A 28 77.09 21.32 -43.15
C LEU A 28 78.52 21.55 -43.63
N ASP A 29 78.81 22.73 -44.20
CA ASP A 29 80.17 23.14 -44.56
C ASP A 29 81.12 23.13 -43.36
N LYS A 30 80.66 23.65 -42.21
CA LYS A 30 81.44 23.64 -40.96
C LYS A 30 81.61 22.23 -40.38
N ARG A 31 80.59 21.38 -40.42
CA ARG A 31 80.56 20.03 -39.83
C ARG A 31 81.37 19.01 -40.63
N LEU A 32 81.32 19.10 -41.96
CA LEU A 32 81.98 18.17 -42.88
C LEU A 32 83.24 18.75 -43.53
N HIS A 33 83.58 20.00 -43.22
CA HIS A 33 84.70 20.75 -43.81
C HIS A 33 84.64 20.79 -45.35
N LEU A 34 83.45 21.02 -45.91
CA LEU A 34 83.17 20.84 -47.34
C LEU A 34 84.05 21.71 -48.23
N LYS A 35 84.19 23.00 -47.92
CA LYS A 35 85.07 23.90 -48.70
C LYS A 35 86.54 23.48 -48.68
N ARG A 36 87.00 22.89 -47.58
CA ARG A 36 88.39 22.41 -47.47
C ARG A 36 88.56 21.15 -48.32
N ARG A 37 87.65 20.18 -48.20
CA ARG A 37 87.65 18.95 -48.99
C ARG A 37 87.53 19.24 -50.49
N ALA A 38 86.62 20.15 -50.88
CA ALA A 38 86.47 20.56 -52.27
C ALA A 38 87.75 21.17 -52.87
N ARG A 39 88.56 21.91 -52.08
CA ARG A 39 89.86 22.43 -52.54
C ARG A 39 90.91 21.33 -52.66
N GLU A 40 90.94 20.40 -51.71
CA GLU A 40 91.84 19.24 -51.73
C GLU A 40 91.51 18.28 -52.90
N ASP A 41 90.22 18.09 -53.20
CA ASP A 41 89.72 17.25 -54.28
C ASP A 41 89.93 17.91 -55.66
N ALA A 42 89.73 19.23 -55.77
CA ALA A 42 90.03 19.99 -56.98
C ALA A 42 91.52 19.96 -57.34
N ALA A 43 92.41 20.02 -56.35
CA ALA A 43 93.85 19.89 -56.55
C ALA A 43 94.26 18.49 -57.07
N ARG A 44 93.41 17.48 -56.85
CA ARG A 44 93.60 16.10 -57.30
C ARG A 44 92.77 15.76 -58.55
N ASN A 45 92.08 16.73 -59.13
CA ASN A 45 91.15 16.58 -60.25
C ASN A 45 90.08 15.50 -60.00
N LEU A 46 89.50 15.53 -58.80
CA LEU A 46 88.39 14.69 -58.36
C LEU A 46 87.14 15.55 -58.12
N PRO A 47 85.93 15.10 -58.53
CA PRO A 47 85.67 13.99 -59.44
C PRO A 47 86.14 14.31 -60.87
N ARG A 48 86.34 13.28 -61.69
CA ARG A 48 86.65 13.48 -63.12
C ARG A 48 85.42 14.12 -63.79
N GLN A 49 85.64 14.92 -64.83
CA GLN A 49 84.55 15.62 -65.53
C GLN A 49 83.50 14.68 -66.12
N ASP A 50 83.87 13.40 -66.32
CA ASP A 50 83.05 12.36 -66.93
C ASP A 50 82.46 11.39 -65.88
N ASP A 51 82.66 11.65 -64.58
CA ASP A 51 82.18 10.78 -63.50
C ASP A 51 80.71 11.11 -63.15
N GLU A 52 79.83 10.15 -63.34
CA GLU A 52 78.40 10.29 -63.04
C GLU A 52 78.07 9.99 -61.57
N ASN A 53 79.06 9.54 -60.79
CA ASN A 53 78.87 9.17 -59.39
C ASN A 53 79.13 10.35 -58.44
N LEU A 54 78.39 10.35 -57.33
CA LEU A 54 78.60 11.33 -56.26
C LEU A 54 79.99 11.17 -55.63
N SER A 55 80.66 12.30 -55.38
CA SER A 55 81.93 12.34 -54.67
C SER A 55 81.78 11.91 -53.21
N ALA A 56 82.88 11.50 -52.57
CA ALA A 56 82.88 11.11 -51.16
C ALA A 56 82.37 12.24 -50.24
N ALA A 57 82.60 13.51 -50.59
CA ALA A 57 82.07 14.65 -49.86
C ALA A 57 80.54 14.79 -50.02
N GLU A 58 80.01 14.58 -51.23
CA GLU A 58 78.57 14.60 -51.50
C GLU A 58 77.85 13.42 -50.85
N LEU A 59 78.42 12.22 -50.90
CA LEU A 59 77.92 11.04 -50.20
C LEU A 59 77.85 11.28 -48.68
N ALA A 60 78.87 11.90 -48.09
CA ALA A 60 78.87 12.25 -46.66
C ALA A 60 77.77 13.27 -46.30
N VAL A 61 77.47 14.22 -47.21
CA VAL A 61 76.35 15.14 -47.04
C VAL A 61 75.02 14.39 -47.11
N VAL A 62 74.83 13.54 -48.11
CA VAL A 62 73.60 12.74 -48.30
C VAL A 62 73.36 11.83 -47.10
N GLU A 63 74.40 11.17 -46.58
CA GLU A 63 74.32 10.31 -45.40
C GLU A 63 73.96 11.12 -44.15
N THR A 64 74.61 12.27 -43.92
CA THR A 64 74.33 13.13 -42.76
C THR A 64 72.90 13.66 -42.79
N VAL A 65 72.42 14.10 -43.96
CA VAL A 65 71.04 14.58 -44.14
C VAL A 65 70.05 13.42 -44.04
N GLY A 66 70.39 12.24 -44.57
CA GLY A 66 69.59 11.02 -44.50
C GLY A 66 69.39 10.55 -43.06
N ALA A 67 70.46 10.54 -42.26
CA ALA A 67 70.42 10.17 -40.84
C ALA A 67 69.51 11.11 -40.03
N GLU A 68 69.57 12.41 -40.31
CA GLU A 68 68.79 13.41 -39.57
C GLU A 68 67.34 13.45 -40.02
N ARG A 69 67.08 13.16 -41.30
CA ARG A 69 65.73 12.87 -41.77
C ARG A 69 65.16 11.65 -41.06
N ALA A 70 65.89 10.54 -40.99
CA ALA A 70 65.44 9.32 -40.31
C ALA A 70 65.12 9.60 -38.83
N ARG A 71 65.97 10.35 -38.14
CA ARG A 71 65.74 10.78 -36.75
C ARG A 71 64.47 11.61 -36.57
N VAL A 72 64.23 12.57 -37.47
CA VAL A 72 63.02 13.41 -37.42
C VAL A 72 61.77 12.57 -37.72
N ASP A 73 61.85 11.63 -38.65
CA ASP A 73 60.74 10.75 -38.99
C ASP A 73 60.40 9.80 -37.83
N GLU A 74 61.40 9.24 -37.14
CA GLU A 74 61.23 8.44 -35.93
C GLU A 74 60.53 9.24 -34.82
N GLN A 75 61.02 10.44 -34.50
CA GLN A 75 60.39 11.32 -33.50
C GLN A 75 58.93 11.64 -33.82
N ARG A 76 58.59 11.79 -35.11
CA ARG A 76 57.21 12.06 -35.54
C ARG A 76 56.32 10.83 -35.36
N LEU A 77 56.83 9.64 -35.65
CA LEU A 77 56.11 8.39 -35.45
C LEU A 77 55.84 8.15 -33.96
N ASP A 78 56.84 8.39 -33.10
CA ASP A 78 56.70 8.26 -31.66
C ASP A 78 55.69 9.25 -31.09
N ALA A 79 55.78 10.53 -31.48
CA ALA A 79 54.83 11.56 -31.05
C ALA A 79 53.39 11.22 -31.47
N ARG A 80 53.21 10.64 -32.66
CA ARG A 80 51.90 10.16 -33.12
C ARG A 80 51.40 8.98 -32.29
N ALA A 81 52.25 7.97 -32.05
CA ALA A 81 51.90 6.81 -31.25
C ALA A 81 51.53 7.20 -29.81
N ASP A 82 52.25 8.14 -29.22
CA ASP A 82 51.95 8.69 -27.90
C ASP A 82 50.62 9.45 -27.87
N ALA A 83 50.36 10.28 -28.89
CA ALA A 83 49.09 10.97 -29.01
C ALA A 83 47.91 9.99 -29.14
N GLU A 84 48.06 8.93 -29.94
CA GLU A 84 47.05 7.88 -30.09
C GLU A 84 46.83 7.11 -28.78
N ARG A 85 47.89 6.78 -28.03
CA ARG A 85 47.78 6.13 -26.71
C ARG A 85 47.05 7.02 -25.70
N ARG A 86 47.41 8.30 -25.62
CA ARG A 86 46.72 9.27 -24.73
C ARG A 86 45.27 9.47 -25.12
N LEU A 87 44.98 9.54 -26.42
CA LEU A 87 43.61 9.66 -26.91
C LEU A 87 42.78 8.45 -26.52
N ARG A 88 43.32 7.23 -26.63
CA ARG A 88 42.62 6.00 -26.19
C ARG A 88 42.46 5.92 -24.68
N ALA A 89 43.41 6.41 -23.89
CA ALA A 89 43.32 6.44 -22.44
C ALA A 89 42.29 7.47 -21.93
N LEU A 90 42.15 8.59 -22.63
CA LEU A 90 41.15 9.62 -22.34
C LEU A 90 39.77 9.32 -22.93
N ALA A 91 39.71 8.50 -23.98
CA ALA A 91 38.45 8.06 -24.56
C ALA A 91 37.77 7.09 -23.59
N PRO A 92 36.59 7.43 -23.04
CA PRO A 92 35.82 6.47 -22.26
C PRO A 92 35.50 5.27 -23.15
N SER A 93 35.75 4.05 -22.65
CA SER A 93 35.28 2.84 -23.34
C SER A 93 33.76 2.96 -23.53
N PRO A 94 33.21 2.71 -24.73
CA PRO A 94 31.76 2.71 -24.91
C PRO A 94 31.15 1.71 -23.93
N GLN A 95 30.47 2.20 -22.90
CA GLN A 95 29.73 1.33 -22.00
C GLN A 95 28.56 0.78 -22.79
N ASP A 96 28.50 -0.55 -22.94
CA ASP A 96 27.43 -1.20 -23.69
C ASP A 96 26.16 -1.26 -22.83
N PHE A 97 25.26 -0.31 -23.08
CA PHE A 97 23.96 -0.24 -22.40
C PHE A 97 22.90 -1.16 -23.04
N SER A 98 23.22 -1.91 -24.10
CA SER A 98 22.23 -2.71 -24.82
C SER A 98 21.60 -3.82 -23.96
N GLY A 99 22.42 -4.54 -23.19
CA GLY A 99 21.97 -5.58 -22.25
C GLY A 99 21.08 -5.02 -21.13
N PRO A 100 21.57 -4.08 -20.30
CA PRO A 100 20.76 -3.48 -19.23
C PRO A 100 19.47 -2.82 -19.72
N ALA A 101 19.49 -2.19 -20.90
CA ALA A 101 18.30 -1.58 -21.49
C ALA A 101 17.28 -2.63 -21.96
N LEU A 102 17.73 -3.77 -22.49
CA LEU A 102 16.86 -4.88 -22.88
C LEU A 102 16.19 -5.50 -21.64
N ASP A 103 16.98 -5.76 -20.60
CA ASP A 103 16.47 -6.32 -19.34
C ASP A 103 15.43 -5.40 -18.69
N ALA A 104 15.71 -4.09 -18.65
CA ALA A 104 14.76 -3.11 -18.14
C ALA A 104 13.44 -3.09 -18.95
N ARG A 105 13.52 -3.20 -20.28
CA ARG A 105 12.33 -3.28 -21.15
C ARG A 105 11.52 -4.56 -20.93
N LEU A 106 12.19 -5.70 -20.73
CA LEU A 106 11.54 -6.97 -20.45
C LEU A 106 10.85 -6.94 -19.08
N ALA A 107 11.54 -6.45 -18.05
CA ALA A 107 10.98 -6.28 -16.71
C ALA A 107 9.76 -5.35 -16.70
N LEU A 108 9.80 -4.25 -17.47
CA LEU A 108 8.67 -3.34 -17.62
C LEU A 108 7.48 -4.03 -18.29
N LYS A 109 7.71 -4.79 -19.37
CA LYS A 109 6.65 -5.54 -20.06
C LYS A 109 6.01 -6.60 -19.17
N GLN A 110 6.81 -7.34 -18.42
CA GLN A 110 6.31 -8.36 -17.48
C GLN A 110 5.48 -7.72 -16.37
N THR A 111 5.97 -6.62 -15.79
CA THR A 111 5.25 -5.88 -14.74
C THR A 111 3.95 -5.30 -15.27
N ALA A 112 3.96 -4.72 -16.46
CA ALA A 112 2.77 -4.21 -17.13
C ALA A 112 1.75 -5.33 -17.41
N GLY A 113 2.21 -6.50 -17.85
CA GLY A 113 1.35 -7.68 -18.06
C GLY A 113 0.68 -8.14 -16.77
N ARG A 114 1.44 -8.24 -15.67
CA ARG A 114 0.90 -8.61 -14.36
C ARG A 114 -0.12 -7.60 -13.86
N ILE A 115 0.21 -6.31 -13.89
CA ILE A 115 -0.72 -5.24 -13.46
C ILE A 115 -1.98 -5.24 -14.33
N ALA A 116 -1.86 -5.42 -15.64
CA ALA A 116 -3.01 -5.49 -16.53
C ALA A 116 -3.92 -6.67 -16.20
N HIS A 117 -3.35 -7.83 -15.87
CA HIS A 117 -4.09 -9.01 -15.43
C HIS A 117 -4.80 -8.77 -14.08
N ASP A 118 -4.06 -8.33 -13.06
CA ASP A 118 -4.61 -8.05 -11.72
C ASP A 118 -5.74 -7.00 -11.79
N TRP A 119 -5.56 -5.98 -12.64
CA TRP A 119 -6.56 -4.96 -12.88
C TRP A 119 -7.80 -5.52 -13.59
N ALA A 120 -7.61 -6.34 -14.64
CA ALA A 120 -8.71 -6.98 -15.34
C ALA A 120 -9.52 -7.89 -14.40
N GLU A 121 -8.85 -8.65 -13.53
CA GLU A 121 -9.51 -9.47 -12.51
C GLU A 121 -10.23 -8.63 -11.46
N ALA A 122 -9.65 -7.51 -11.01
CA ALA A 122 -10.30 -6.59 -10.07
C ALA A 122 -11.56 -5.96 -10.68
N VAL A 123 -11.50 -5.55 -11.96
CA VAL A 123 -12.65 -5.03 -12.71
C VAL A 123 -13.73 -6.10 -12.90
N ALA A 124 -13.34 -7.33 -13.26
CA ALA A 124 -14.28 -8.43 -13.40
C ALA A 124 -14.98 -8.76 -12.08
N ARG A 125 -14.24 -8.82 -10.97
CA ARG A 125 -14.81 -9.02 -9.62
C ARG A 125 -15.75 -7.88 -9.21
N ALA A 126 -15.38 -6.64 -9.50
CA ALA A 126 -16.24 -5.49 -9.22
C ALA A 126 -17.51 -5.50 -10.07
N ALA A 127 -17.42 -5.90 -11.35
CA ALA A 127 -18.57 -6.03 -12.23
C ALA A 127 -19.51 -7.16 -11.78
N GLN A 128 -18.94 -8.31 -11.39
CA GLN A 128 -19.71 -9.44 -10.84
C GLN A 128 -20.43 -9.02 -9.55
N GLY A 129 -19.72 -8.39 -8.60
CA GLY A 129 -20.34 -7.93 -7.35
C GLY A 129 -21.47 -6.92 -7.57
N ARG A 130 -21.35 -6.03 -8.57
CA ARG A 130 -22.44 -5.11 -8.95
C ARG A 130 -23.63 -5.86 -9.54
N ALA A 131 -23.38 -6.84 -10.42
CA ALA A 131 -24.44 -7.65 -11.03
C ALA A 131 -25.19 -8.47 -9.97
N ASP A 132 -24.48 -9.06 -9.02
CA ASP A 132 -25.05 -9.83 -7.90
C ASP A 132 -25.89 -8.92 -6.98
N LEU A 133 -25.39 -7.73 -6.66
CA LEU A 133 -26.12 -6.73 -5.86
C LEU A 133 -27.40 -6.24 -6.58
N ASP A 134 -27.33 -6.00 -7.88
CA ASP A 134 -28.51 -5.59 -8.68
C ASP A 134 -29.50 -6.75 -8.86
N ALA A 135 -29.03 -7.99 -8.96
CA ALA A 135 -29.87 -9.18 -8.92
C ALA A 135 -30.57 -9.32 -7.57
N PHE A 136 -29.84 -9.13 -6.46
CA PHE A 136 -30.39 -9.16 -5.10
C PHE A 136 -31.44 -8.07 -4.87
N LYS A 137 -31.17 -6.84 -5.30
CA LYS A 137 -32.13 -5.72 -5.23
C LYS A 137 -33.40 -6.01 -6.01
N ARG A 138 -33.29 -6.56 -7.21
CA ARG A 138 -34.45 -6.94 -8.04
C ARG A 138 -35.25 -8.07 -7.40
N ALA A 139 -34.58 -9.10 -6.88
CA ALA A 139 -35.24 -10.24 -6.23
C ALA A 139 -35.98 -9.85 -4.94
N ASN A 140 -35.53 -8.81 -4.24
CA ASN A 140 -36.08 -8.35 -2.97
C ASN A 140 -36.81 -6.99 -3.06
N GLU A 141 -37.01 -6.45 -4.27
CA GLU A 141 -37.67 -5.16 -4.54
C GLU A 141 -37.08 -3.95 -3.79
N LEU A 142 -35.77 -3.97 -3.53
CA LEU A 142 -35.07 -2.94 -2.77
C LEU A 142 -34.66 -1.77 -3.69
N ARG A 143 -35.22 -0.58 -3.42
CA ARG A 143 -34.92 0.66 -4.17
C ARG A 143 -33.89 1.58 -3.50
N ARG A 144 -33.55 1.32 -2.22
CA ARG A 144 -32.61 2.11 -1.43
C ARG A 144 -31.21 1.51 -1.46
N ALA A 145 -30.18 2.31 -1.16
CA ALA A 145 -28.84 1.79 -0.88
C ALA A 145 -28.80 1.03 0.46
N ALA A 146 -27.84 0.12 0.60
CA ALA A 146 -27.54 -0.54 1.87
C ALA A 146 -27.04 0.50 2.89
N VAL A 147 -27.54 0.41 4.11
CA VAL A 147 -27.22 1.29 5.22
C VAL A 147 -26.19 0.57 6.09
N TYR A 148 -25.00 1.15 6.19
CA TYR A 148 -23.91 0.62 6.99
C TYR A 148 -23.75 1.43 8.27
N PRO A 149 -23.67 0.78 9.45
CA PRO A 149 -23.38 1.48 10.67
C PRO A 149 -21.95 2.02 10.66
N ARG A 150 -21.76 3.25 11.13
CA ARG A 150 -20.42 3.89 11.18
C ARG A 150 -19.43 3.15 12.09
N SER A 151 -19.92 2.51 13.15
CA SER A 151 -19.10 1.76 14.10
C SER A 151 -19.96 0.75 14.85
N THR A 152 -19.63 -0.54 14.73
CA THR A 152 -20.26 -1.62 15.51
C THR A 152 -19.85 -1.55 16.98
N LEU A 153 -18.63 -1.09 17.27
CA LEU A 153 -18.12 -0.90 18.63
C LEU A 153 -18.94 0.12 19.41
N LEU A 154 -19.32 1.24 18.77
CA LEU A 154 -20.16 2.25 19.40
C LEU A 154 -21.54 1.69 19.78
N GLN A 155 -22.10 0.83 18.93
CA GLN A 155 -23.43 0.24 19.17
C GLN A 155 -23.37 -0.82 20.27
N ALA A 156 -22.32 -1.64 20.30
CA ALA A 156 -22.04 -2.56 21.39
C ALA A 156 -21.83 -1.81 22.72
N GLY A 157 -21.09 -0.69 22.69
CA GLY A 157 -20.90 0.18 23.86
C GLY A 157 -22.22 0.77 24.36
N LEU A 158 -23.12 1.20 23.47
CA LEU A 158 -24.45 1.69 23.86
C LEU A 158 -25.32 0.59 24.49
N LEU A 159 -25.29 -0.64 23.96
CA LEU A 159 -25.99 -1.78 24.57
C LEU A 159 -25.42 -2.10 25.95
N PHE A 160 -24.09 -2.09 26.09
CA PHE A 160 -23.42 -2.30 27.37
C PHE A 160 -23.81 -1.22 28.39
N CYS A 161 -23.81 0.05 28.00
CA CYS A 161 -24.26 1.15 28.87
C CYS A 161 -25.74 0.99 29.28
N ALA A 162 -26.61 0.54 28.38
CA ALA A 162 -28.01 0.26 28.70
C ALA A 162 -28.14 -0.89 29.71
N ALA A 163 -27.35 -1.96 29.55
CA ALA A 163 -27.30 -3.06 30.51
C ALA A 163 -26.80 -2.60 31.89
N VAL A 164 -25.73 -1.80 31.94
CA VAL A 164 -25.21 -1.25 33.20
C VAL A 164 -26.24 -0.35 33.86
N PHE A 165 -26.90 0.51 33.09
CA PHE A 165 -27.96 1.39 33.59
C PHE A 165 -29.11 0.60 34.20
N GLU A 166 -29.63 -0.42 33.49
CA GLU A 166 -30.68 -1.30 33.99
C GLU A 166 -30.24 -2.05 35.25
N ALA A 167 -29.02 -2.58 35.26
CA ALA A 167 -28.47 -3.33 36.39
C ALA A 167 -28.31 -2.45 37.64
N LEU A 168 -27.85 -1.20 37.49
CA LEU A 168 -27.68 -0.27 38.61
C LEU A 168 -29.03 0.08 39.25
N PHE A 169 -30.04 0.43 38.45
CA PHE A 169 -31.37 0.73 38.95
C PHE A 169 -32.05 -0.50 39.56
N SER A 170 -31.92 -1.66 38.90
CA SER A 170 -32.45 -2.92 39.41
C SER A 170 -31.78 -3.30 40.74
N ALA A 171 -30.46 -3.19 40.83
CA ALA A 171 -29.71 -3.48 42.06
C ALA A 171 -30.11 -2.53 43.20
N ALA A 172 -30.31 -1.24 42.92
CA ALA A 172 -30.77 -0.28 43.92
C ALA A 172 -32.15 -0.67 44.48
N LEU A 173 -33.08 -1.08 43.60
CA LEU A 173 -34.40 -1.56 44.02
C LEU A 173 -34.30 -2.88 44.81
N PHE A 174 -33.45 -3.84 44.40
CA PHE A 174 -33.29 -5.09 45.16
C PHE A 174 -32.59 -4.90 46.50
N ALA A 175 -31.68 -3.92 46.62
CA ALA A 175 -30.91 -3.70 47.84
C ALA A 175 -31.73 -3.12 49.00
N GLU A 176 -32.84 -2.44 48.72
CA GLU A 176 -33.77 -1.96 49.76
C GLU A 176 -34.47 -3.12 50.49
N ASP A 177 -34.60 -4.28 49.85
CA ASP A 177 -35.44 -5.39 50.31
C ASP A 177 -34.67 -6.69 50.63
N ASP A 178 -33.34 -6.74 50.44
CA ASP A 178 -32.53 -7.96 50.64
C ASP A 178 -31.74 -7.96 51.97
N ALA A 179 -31.93 -9.01 52.79
CA ALA A 179 -31.18 -9.25 54.03
C ALA A 179 -29.69 -9.56 53.79
N ARG A 180 -29.30 -9.94 52.56
CA ARG A 180 -27.88 -10.14 52.16
C ARG A 180 -27.18 -8.85 51.73
N GLY A 181 -27.88 -7.71 51.77
CA GLY A 181 -27.36 -6.39 51.44
C GLY A 181 -27.06 -6.19 49.95
N LEU A 182 -26.35 -5.11 49.64
CA LEU A 182 -26.10 -4.61 48.28
C LEU A 182 -25.48 -5.66 47.32
N LEU A 183 -24.75 -6.64 47.84
CA LEU A 183 -23.99 -7.61 47.04
C LEU A 183 -24.89 -8.69 46.41
N GLY A 184 -25.94 -9.15 47.11
CA GLY A 184 -26.87 -10.16 46.61
C GLY A 184 -27.79 -9.63 45.50
N GLY A 185 -28.35 -8.44 45.71
CA GLY A 185 -29.14 -7.70 44.73
C GLY A 185 -28.34 -7.31 43.49
N ALA A 186 -27.05 -6.97 43.63
CA ALA A 186 -26.20 -6.60 42.50
C ALA A 186 -25.94 -7.78 41.53
N ILE A 187 -25.64 -8.97 42.03
CA ILE A 187 -25.36 -10.14 41.18
C ILE A 187 -26.59 -10.55 40.37
N THR A 188 -27.76 -10.57 41.02
CA THR A 188 -29.03 -10.92 40.37
C THR A 188 -29.44 -9.86 39.34
N ALA A 189 -29.31 -8.58 39.68
CA ALA A 189 -29.60 -7.47 38.77
C ALA A 189 -28.73 -7.48 37.50
N VAL A 190 -27.43 -7.76 37.63
CA VAL A 190 -26.52 -7.87 36.48
C VAL A 190 -26.91 -9.02 35.57
N GLY A 191 -27.24 -10.19 36.14
CA GLY A 191 -27.68 -11.36 35.37
C GLY A 191 -28.99 -11.11 34.61
N LEU A 192 -29.98 -10.52 35.30
CA LEU A 192 -31.28 -10.18 34.73
C LEU A 192 -31.17 -9.14 33.61
N SER A 193 -30.42 -8.06 33.86
CA SER A 193 -30.18 -7.00 32.86
C SER A 193 -29.43 -7.52 31.64
N GLY A 194 -28.36 -8.30 31.84
CA GLY A 194 -27.60 -8.89 30.74
C GLY A 194 -28.46 -9.81 29.86
N ALA A 195 -29.30 -10.63 30.48
CA ALA A 195 -30.25 -11.47 29.76
C ALA A 195 -31.31 -10.63 29.03
N ASN A 196 -31.86 -9.58 29.66
CA ASN A 196 -32.88 -8.72 29.07
C ASN A 196 -32.36 -7.97 27.82
N VAL A 197 -31.18 -7.36 27.92
CA VAL A 197 -30.52 -6.69 26.77
C VAL A 197 -30.17 -7.68 25.67
N THR A 198 -29.72 -8.88 26.01
CA THR A 198 -29.41 -9.93 25.01
C THR A 198 -30.67 -10.37 24.27
N LEU A 199 -31.77 -10.61 25.00
CA LEU A 199 -33.07 -10.96 24.40
C LEU A 199 -33.61 -9.82 23.54
N GLY A 200 -33.46 -8.57 23.98
CA GLY A 200 -33.83 -7.39 23.19
C GLY A 200 -33.01 -7.31 21.90
N TYR A 201 -31.69 -7.41 22.00
CA TYR A 201 -30.80 -7.44 20.83
C TYR A 201 -31.18 -8.55 19.84
N LEU A 202 -31.41 -9.78 20.31
CA LEU A 202 -31.82 -10.90 19.45
C LEU A 202 -33.22 -10.68 18.85
N ALA A 203 -34.16 -10.10 19.60
CA ALA A 203 -35.47 -9.74 19.07
C ALA A 203 -35.35 -8.72 17.92
N GLY A 204 -34.45 -7.76 18.03
CA GLY A 204 -34.13 -6.82 16.95
C GLY A 204 -33.46 -7.48 15.75
N PHE A 205 -32.37 -8.21 16.02
CA PHE A 205 -31.47 -8.75 15.01
C PHE A 205 -32.08 -9.93 14.24
N LEU A 206 -32.75 -10.86 14.93
CA LEU A 206 -33.39 -12.04 14.33
C LEU A 206 -34.88 -11.82 14.08
N GLY A 207 -35.56 -11.07 14.93
CA GLY A 207 -37.01 -10.86 14.81
C GLY A 207 -37.35 -9.74 13.83
N LEU A 208 -37.15 -8.50 14.25
CA LEU A 208 -37.54 -7.30 13.48
C LEU A 208 -36.88 -7.25 12.09
N ARG A 209 -35.61 -7.65 11.99
CA ARG A 209 -34.87 -7.69 10.72
C ARG A 209 -35.52 -8.64 9.71
N TYR A 210 -35.77 -9.89 10.12
CA TYR A 210 -36.35 -10.90 9.22
C TYR A 210 -37.85 -10.69 8.96
N LEU A 211 -38.54 -9.93 9.82
CA LEU A 211 -39.92 -9.50 9.57
C LEU A 211 -40.05 -8.61 8.33
N GLN A 212 -38.97 -7.97 7.89
CA GLN A 212 -38.92 -7.15 6.67
C GLN A 212 -38.70 -7.96 5.40
N HIS A 213 -38.37 -9.25 5.51
CA HIS A 213 -38.07 -10.05 4.34
C HIS A 213 -39.32 -10.24 3.46
N ARG A 214 -39.14 -10.16 2.13
CA ARG A 214 -40.24 -10.37 1.17
C ARG A 214 -40.87 -11.78 1.21
N LYS A 215 -40.06 -12.81 1.44
CA LYS A 215 -40.49 -14.22 1.43
C LYS A 215 -41.32 -14.53 2.68
N LEU A 216 -42.55 -14.99 2.49
CA LEU A 216 -43.52 -15.17 3.58
C LEU A 216 -43.02 -16.14 4.67
N HIS A 217 -42.37 -17.25 4.31
CA HIS A 217 -41.85 -18.20 5.29
C HIS A 217 -40.73 -17.61 6.16
N ILE A 218 -39.86 -16.78 5.58
CA ILE A 218 -38.80 -16.09 6.32
C ILE A 218 -39.40 -15.01 7.21
N LYS A 219 -40.37 -14.26 6.69
CA LYS A 219 -41.12 -13.27 7.47
C LYS A 219 -41.85 -13.91 8.66
N ALA A 220 -42.46 -15.07 8.46
CA ALA A 220 -43.13 -15.83 9.52
C ALA A 220 -42.13 -16.34 10.57
N ALA A 221 -40.96 -16.84 10.14
CA ALA A 221 -39.89 -17.22 11.05
C ALA A 221 -39.38 -16.02 11.88
N GLY A 222 -39.20 -14.85 11.24
CA GLY A 222 -38.86 -13.60 11.94
C GLY A 222 -39.94 -13.16 12.93
N ALA A 223 -41.22 -13.24 12.56
CA ALA A 223 -42.34 -12.95 13.45
C ALA A 223 -42.38 -13.90 14.66
N ALA A 224 -42.16 -15.20 14.42
CA ALA A 224 -42.12 -16.20 15.47
C ALA A 224 -40.92 -15.98 16.42
N ALA A 225 -39.74 -15.69 15.87
CA ALA A 225 -38.56 -15.35 16.66
C ALA A 225 -38.77 -14.08 17.49
N PHE A 226 -39.34 -13.02 16.90
CA PHE A 226 -39.68 -11.80 17.62
C PHE A 226 -40.65 -12.08 18.77
N GLY A 227 -41.77 -12.77 18.49
CA GLY A 227 -42.77 -13.11 19.51
C GLY A 227 -42.20 -13.98 20.63
N ALA A 228 -41.36 -14.97 20.31
CA ALA A 228 -40.70 -15.81 21.30
C ALA A 228 -39.75 -15.01 22.19
N MET A 229 -38.94 -14.11 21.63
CA MET A 229 -38.01 -13.27 22.39
C MET A 229 -38.74 -12.23 23.25
N THR A 230 -39.82 -11.63 22.74
CA THR A 230 -40.68 -10.73 23.53
C THR A 230 -41.35 -11.47 24.68
N LEU A 231 -41.86 -12.68 24.44
CA LEU A 231 -42.46 -13.50 25.50
C LEU A 231 -41.43 -13.86 26.57
N LEU A 232 -40.23 -14.32 26.17
CA LEU A 232 -39.14 -14.62 27.11
C LEU A 232 -38.73 -13.40 27.92
N ALA A 233 -38.59 -12.23 27.29
CA ALA A 233 -38.24 -11.00 27.97
C ALA A 233 -39.36 -10.56 28.93
N LEU A 234 -40.62 -10.66 28.54
CA LEU A 234 -41.74 -10.37 29.43
C LEU A 234 -41.73 -11.31 30.64
N MET A 235 -41.53 -12.62 30.43
CA MET A 235 -41.41 -13.59 31.52
C MET A 235 -40.23 -13.27 32.44
N LEU A 236 -39.08 -12.87 31.89
CA LEU A 236 -37.90 -12.48 32.66
C LEU A 236 -38.17 -11.25 33.55
N ASN A 237 -38.80 -10.22 32.99
CA ASN A 237 -39.13 -8.99 33.72
C ASN A 237 -40.20 -9.22 34.79
N LEU A 238 -41.23 -10.03 34.50
CA LEU A 238 -42.23 -10.42 35.48
C LEU A 238 -41.63 -11.29 36.60
N PHE A 239 -40.70 -12.19 36.25
CA PHE A 239 -39.94 -12.96 37.23
C PHE A 239 -39.13 -12.04 38.14
N ALA A 240 -38.43 -11.05 37.59
CA ALA A 240 -37.66 -10.08 38.37
C ALA A 240 -38.54 -9.30 39.36
N ALA A 241 -39.71 -8.84 38.90
CA ALA A 241 -40.67 -8.10 39.71
C ALA A 241 -41.26 -8.96 40.85
N ASN A 242 -41.71 -10.18 40.55
CA ASN A 242 -42.24 -11.08 41.56
C ASN A 242 -41.16 -11.54 42.56
N TRP A 243 -39.93 -11.77 42.07
CA TRP A 243 -38.79 -12.11 42.94
C TRP A 243 -38.50 -11.00 43.95
N ARG A 244 -38.57 -9.74 43.51
CA ARG A 244 -38.46 -8.57 44.37
C ARG A 244 -39.55 -8.54 45.44
N ASP A 245 -40.81 -8.70 45.04
CA ASP A 245 -41.96 -8.66 45.97
C ASP A 245 -41.87 -9.79 47.02
N GLN A 246 -41.40 -10.98 46.63
CA GLN A 246 -41.14 -12.07 47.58
C GLN A 246 -40.00 -11.75 48.55
N LEU A 247 -38.91 -11.14 48.09
CA LEU A 247 -37.83 -10.70 48.98
C LEU A 247 -38.32 -9.65 49.98
N ALA A 248 -39.08 -8.66 49.52
CA ALA A 248 -39.67 -7.64 50.38
C ALA A 248 -40.64 -8.25 51.41
N ALA A 249 -41.45 -9.24 51.00
CA ALA A 249 -42.35 -9.96 51.89
C ALA A 249 -41.60 -10.76 52.96
N VAL A 250 -40.46 -11.38 52.61
CA VAL A 250 -39.60 -12.12 53.56
C VAL A 250 -38.83 -11.17 54.48
N ALA A 251 -38.40 -10.00 54.00
CA ALA A 251 -37.75 -8.98 54.80
C ALA A 251 -38.72 -8.28 55.77
N GLY A 252 -39.98 -8.11 55.38
CA GLY A 252 -41.05 -7.51 56.19
C GLY A 252 -41.82 -8.47 57.10
N ARG A 253 -41.82 -9.79 56.83
CA ARG A 253 -42.44 -10.80 57.70
C ARG A 253 -41.41 -11.55 58.54
N GLN A 254 -41.57 -11.45 59.86
CA GLN A 254 -41.16 -12.51 60.78
C GLN A 254 -41.77 -13.83 60.26
N LEU A 255 -40.90 -14.77 59.89
CA LEU A 255 -41.20 -16.13 59.37
C LEU A 255 -42.64 -16.61 59.61
N ASP A 256 -43.46 -16.56 58.58
CA ASP A 256 -44.61 -17.47 58.45
C ASP A 256 -44.57 -18.09 57.05
N MET A 257 -43.83 -19.19 56.95
CA MET A 257 -43.80 -20.07 55.78
C MET A 257 -45.16 -20.76 55.68
N GLY A 258 -46.10 -20.11 54.98
CA GLY A 258 -47.44 -20.63 54.80
C GLY A 258 -48.07 -20.16 53.50
N SER A 259 -47.88 -20.96 52.46
CA SER A 259 -48.80 -21.26 51.35
C SER A 259 -48.22 -21.07 49.95
N ASP A 260 -48.20 -22.21 49.24
CA ASP A 260 -48.27 -22.40 47.80
C ASP A 260 -47.27 -21.65 46.91
N ALA A 261 -46.07 -22.23 46.85
CA ALA A 261 -45.11 -22.02 45.77
C ALA A 261 -45.55 -22.73 44.47
N SER A 262 -46.76 -22.45 43.97
CA SER A 262 -47.20 -22.89 42.65
C SER A 262 -46.98 -21.78 41.62
N PHE A 263 -46.14 -22.06 40.61
CA PHE A 263 -45.89 -21.18 39.47
C PHE A 263 -47.18 -20.97 38.64
N HIS A 264 -47.97 -19.97 38.99
CA HIS A 264 -49.10 -19.53 38.17
C HIS A 264 -48.68 -18.30 37.36
N LEU A 265 -48.75 -18.40 36.03
CA LEU A 265 -48.50 -17.27 35.11
C LEU A 265 -49.36 -16.03 35.47
N TRP A 266 -50.55 -16.26 36.03
CA TRP A 266 -51.50 -15.24 36.46
C TRP A 266 -51.10 -14.54 37.78
N SER A 267 -50.33 -15.19 38.65
CA SER A 267 -49.80 -14.57 39.87
C SER A 267 -48.69 -13.56 39.54
N LEU A 268 -47.96 -13.76 38.44
CA LEU A 268 -46.95 -12.82 37.97
C LEU A 268 -47.52 -11.47 37.49
N LEU A 269 -48.82 -11.41 37.15
CA LEU A 269 -49.51 -10.18 36.72
C LEU A 269 -50.06 -9.35 37.89
N GLN A 270 -50.10 -9.90 39.11
CA GLN A 270 -50.50 -9.17 40.31
C GLN A 270 -49.28 -8.48 40.91
N LEU A 271 -48.88 -7.35 40.32
CA LEU A 271 -47.87 -6.48 40.90
C LEU A 271 -48.53 -5.54 41.90
N ASP A 272 -48.34 -5.78 43.19
CA ASP A 272 -48.91 -4.98 44.27
C ASP A 272 -48.01 -3.79 44.67
N SER A 273 -46.71 -3.86 44.36
CA SER A 273 -45.73 -2.82 44.72
C SER A 273 -45.43 -1.84 43.57
N PRO A 274 -45.45 -0.51 43.82
CA PRO A 274 -45.03 0.50 42.85
C PRO A 274 -43.59 0.32 42.34
N GLN A 275 -42.67 -0.16 43.17
CA GLN A 275 -41.27 -0.38 42.80
C GLN A 275 -41.13 -1.53 41.78
N SER A 276 -41.97 -2.56 41.89
CA SER A 276 -41.99 -3.71 40.97
C SER A 276 -42.57 -3.34 39.60
N ILE A 277 -43.52 -2.40 39.57
CA ILE A 277 -44.01 -1.79 38.32
C ILE A 277 -42.91 -0.95 37.65
N ILE A 278 -42.14 -0.18 38.43
CA ILE A 278 -41.01 0.61 37.91
C ILE A 278 -39.95 -0.33 37.31
N LEU A 279 -39.64 -1.46 37.97
CA LEU A 279 -38.70 -2.45 37.48
C LEU A 279 -39.15 -3.04 36.13
N LEU A 280 -40.43 -3.40 36.02
CA LEU A 280 -41.03 -3.90 34.78
C LEU A 280 -40.97 -2.85 33.65
N MET A 281 -41.29 -1.59 33.94
CA MET A 281 -41.23 -0.51 32.95
C MET A 281 -39.79 -0.22 32.49
N LEU A 282 -38.84 -0.21 33.43
CA LEU A 282 -37.42 -0.01 33.15
C LEU A 282 -36.91 -1.11 32.22
N GLY A 283 -37.15 -2.37 32.56
CA GLY A 283 -36.68 -3.49 31.75
C GLY A 283 -37.38 -3.60 30.40
N ALA A 284 -38.68 -3.25 30.31
CA ALA A 284 -39.36 -3.12 29.03
C ALA A 284 -38.73 -2.01 28.16
N GLY A 285 -38.40 -0.85 28.75
CA GLY A 285 -37.75 0.25 28.05
C GLY A 285 -36.36 -0.11 27.51
N VAL A 286 -35.55 -0.77 28.33
CA VAL A 286 -34.21 -1.23 27.95
C VAL A 286 -34.28 -2.33 26.89
N TRP A 287 -35.24 -3.25 27.00
CA TRP A 287 -35.51 -4.26 25.98
C TRP A 287 -35.88 -3.64 24.64
N VAL A 288 -36.79 -2.65 24.61
CA VAL A 288 -37.17 -1.94 23.38
C VAL A 288 -35.95 -1.22 22.79
N PHE A 289 -35.17 -0.54 23.61
CA PHE A 289 -33.93 0.12 23.17
C PHE A 289 -32.95 -0.90 22.54
N ALA A 290 -32.73 -2.03 23.19
CA ALA A 290 -31.87 -3.09 22.70
C ALA A 290 -32.39 -3.71 21.39
N ALA A 291 -33.71 -3.88 21.25
CA ALA A 291 -34.34 -4.35 20.02
C ALA A 291 -34.19 -3.38 18.85
N LEU A 292 -34.38 -2.08 19.09
CA LEU A 292 -34.14 -1.05 18.07
C LEU A 292 -32.68 -1.03 17.63
N LYS A 293 -31.75 -1.21 18.57
CA LYS A 293 -30.31 -1.31 18.28
C LYS A 293 -29.93 -2.60 17.56
N GLY A 294 -30.52 -3.73 17.90
CA GLY A 294 -30.31 -5.00 17.19
C GLY A 294 -30.83 -4.97 15.75
N TYR A 295 -31.91 -4.21 15.51
CA TYR A 295 -32.54 -4.10 14.20
C TYR A 295 -31.72 -3.30 13.16
N SER A 296 -31.14 -2.15 13.54
CA SER A 296 -30.46 -1.25 12.58
C SER A 296 -29.04 -0.84 12.98
N GLY A 297 -28.58 -1.23 14.18
CA GLY A 297 -27.30 -0.79 14.72
C GLY A 297 -26.10 -1.56 14.16
N PHE A 298 -26.24 -2.84 13.81
CA PHE A 298 -25.11 -3.70 13.49
C PHE A 298 -24.95 -4.04 12.01
N ASP A 299 -26.04 -3.94 11.26
CA ASP A 299 -26.09 -4.25 9.83
C ASP A 299 -27.33 -3.60 9.22
N ASP A 300 -27.50 -3.71 7.91
CA ASP A 300 -28.67 -3.21 7.21
C ASP A 300 -29.98 -3.84 7.75
N PRO A 301 -31.06 -3.06 7.94
CA PRO A 301 -32.37 -3.57 8.35
C PRO A 301 -32.93 -4.73 7.52
N TYR A 302 -32.54 -4.83 6.25
CA TYR A 302 -32.87 -5.98 5.42
C TYR A 302 -31.81 -7.08 5.61
N PRO A 303 -32.20 -8.33 5.90
CA PRO A 303 -31.28 -9.45 6.02
C PRO A 303 -30.37 -9.57 4.80
N ASP A 304 -29.08 -9.82 5.03
CA ASP A 304 -28.04 -10.06 4.02
C ASP A 304 -27.75 -8.90 3.05
N TYR A 305 -28.37 -7.72 3.19
CA TYR A 305 -28.15 -6.62 2.26
C TYR A 305 -26.85 -5.84 2.49
N GLY A 306 -26.30 -5.87 3.70
CA GLY A 306 -25.02 -5.23 4.04
C GLY A 306 -23.79 -6.13 3.83
N LYS A 307 -23.94 -7.33 3.25
CA LYS A 307 -22.82 -8.22 2.90
C LYS A 307 -22.28 -7.90 1.52
#